data_AF-A0A2H0QMV3-F1
#
_entry.id   AF-A0A2H0QMV3-F1
#
_cell.length_a   1.000
_cell.length_b   1.000
_cell.length_c   1.000
_cell.angle_alpha   90.00
_cell.angle_beta   90.00
_cell.angle_gamma   90.00
#
_symmetry.space_group_name_H-M   'P 1'
#
loop_
_entity.id
_entity.type
_entity.pdbx_description
1 polymer ?
#
loop_
_entity_poly.entity_id
_entity_poly.type
_entity_poly.pdbx_seq_one_letter_code
_entity_poly.pdbx_strand_id
1 'polypeptide(L)'
;MSSLIIKGGASGKIVATVDISGHEDDNLMEFLRSQGIPLASSCLGMGVCEKCVINNDLLSCMYTVAQYIEKTSNQPIEISYI
;
A
#
# COMPACT_ATOMS: atom_id res chain seq x y z
N MET A 1 -4.14 10.11 -15.54
CA MET A 1 -4.38 8.67 -15.31
C MET A 1 -3.24 8.19 -14.46
N SER A 2 -3.40 8.28 -13.15
CA SER A 2 -2.39 7.81 -12.21
C SER A 2 -2.87 6.42 -11.78
N SER A 3 -2.11 5.39 -12.15
CA SER A 3 -2.40 4.00 -11.81
C SER A 3 -1.27 3.47 -10.96
N LEU A 4 -1.61 2.82 -9.85
CA LEU A 4 -0.66 2.27 -8.91
C LEU A 4 -0.51 0.76 -9.16
N ILE A 5 0.72 0.31 -9.29
CA ILE A 5 1.03 -1.11 -9.54
C ILE A 5 1.41 -1.75 -8.20
N ILE A 6 0.68 -2.79 -7.81
CA ILE A 6 1.02 -3.62 -6.65
C ILE A 6 1.71 -4.90 -7.11
N LYS A 7 2.86 -5.21 -6.51
CA LYS A 7 3.65 -6.41 -6.72
C LYS A 7 3.69 -7.26 -5.45
N GLY A 8 3.70 -8.58 -5.61
CA GLY A 8 3.94 -9.51 -4.50
C GLY A 8 5.43 -9.62 -4.22
N GLY A 9 5.87 -9.24 -3.02
CA GLY A 9 7.29 -9.21 -2.63
C GLY A 9 8.01 -10.57 -2.77
N ALA A 10 7.29 -11.67 -2.56
CA ALA A 10 7.86 -13.02 -2.69
C ALA A 10 8.00 -13.51 -4.14
N SER A 11 7.20 -12.99 -5.07
CA SER A 11 7.14 -13.51 -6.46
C SER A 11 7.57 -12.48 -7.52
N GLY A 12 7.70 -11.20 -7.17
CA GLY A 12 7.92 -10.09 -8.10
C GLY A 12 6.79 -9.89 -9.13
N LYS A 13 5.71 -10.68 -9.03
CA LYS A 13 4.56 -10.62 -9.94
C LYS A 13 3.65 -9.46 -9.59
N ILE A 14 3.10 -8.83 -10.63
CA ILE A 14 2.05 -7.82 -10.48
C ILE A 14 0.80 -8.53 -9.96
N VAL A 15 0.38 -8.18 -8.75
CA VAL A 15 -0.80 -8.75 -8.08
C VAL A 15 -2.05 -7.99 -8.50
N ALA A 16 -1.95 -6.66 -8.60
CA ALA A 16 -3.06 -5.81 -9.00
C ALA A 16 -2.53 -4.48 -9.57
N THR A 17 -3.30 -3.89 -10.48
CA THR A 17 -3.13 -2.51 -10.93
C THR A 17 -4.40 -1.78 -10.54
N VAL A 18 -4.29 -0.75 -9.71
CA VAL A 18 -5.42 -0.02 -9.16
C VAL A 18 -5.38 1.42 -9.63
N ASP A 19 -6.54 1.98 -9.94
CA ASP A 19 -6.67 3.39 -10.28
C ASP A 19 -6.79 4.20 -8.99
N ILE A 20 -6.01 5.26 -8.85
CA ILE A 20 -5.99 6.11 -7.66
C ILE A 20 -6.79 7.40 -7.82
N SER A 21 -7.46 7.59 -8.97
CA SER A 21 -8.16 8.85 -9.27
C SER A 21 -9.29 9.08 -8.27
N GLY A 22 -9.17 10.14 -7.46
CA GLY A 22 -10.14 10.49 -6.42
C GLY A 22 -9.93 9.80 -5.07
N HIS A 23 -8.87 8.99 -4.93
CA HIS A 23 -8.50 8.29 -3.68
C HIS A 23 -7.19 8.80 -3.08
N GLU A 24 -6.72 9.97 -3.52
CA GLU A 24 -5.43 10.56 -3.13
C GLU A 24 -5.32 10.83 -1.62
N ASP A 25 -6.43 11.24 -1.01
CA ASP A 25 -6.52 11.53 0.43
C ASP A 25 -6.82 10.29 1.28
N ASP A 26 -7.12 9.15 0.67
CA ASP A 26 -7.42 7.93 1.41
C ASP A 26 -6.16 7.37 2.09
N ASN A 27 -6.36 6.78 3.27
CA ASN A 27 -5.29 6.05 3.93
C ASN A 27 -4.85 4.87 3.05
N LEU A 28 -3.54 4.74 2.80
CA LEU A 28 -3.03 3.76 1.86
C LEU A 28 -3.35 2.32 2.27
N MET A 29 -3.33 1.99 3.56
CA MET A 29 -3.72 0.65 4.03
C MET A 29 -5.19 0.36 3.73
N GLU A 30 -6.09 1.29 4.04
CA GLU A 30 -7.52 1.12 3.81
C GLU A 30 -7.84 1.07 2.31
N PHE A 31 -7.19 1.92 1.51
CA PHE A 31 -7.28 1.88 0.06
C PHE A 31 -6.88 0.51 -0.49
N LEU A 32 -5.70 -0.01 -0.12
CA LEU A 32 -5.24 -1.33 -0.56
C LEU A 32 -6.20 -2.45 -0.12
N ARG A 33 -6.71 -2.40 1.11
CA ARG A 33 -7.72 -3.35 1.60
C ARG A 33 -9.02 -3.30 0.82
N SER A 34 -9.48 -2.10 0.45
CA SER A 34 -10.69 -1.92 -0.37
C SER A 34 -10.53 -2.53 -1.77
N GLN A 35 -9.30 -2.56 -2.29
CA GLN A 35 -8.93 -3.22 -3.55
C GLN A 35 -8.71 -4.73 -3.39
N GLY A 36 -9.04 -5.31 -2.23
CA GLY A 36 -8.92 -6.74 -1.96
C GLY A 36 -7.50 -7.21 -1.66
N ILE A 37 -6.58 -6.28 -1.34
CA ILE A 37 -5.19 -6.60 -1.01
C ILE A 37 -5.10 -6.80 0.50
N PRO A 38 -4.83 -8.02 0.97
CA PRO A 38 -4.79 -8.30 2.39
C PRO A 38 -3.47 -7.79 2.96
N LEU A 39 -3.61 -6.90 3.92
CA LEU A 39 -2.53 -6.34 4.72
C LEU A 39 -2.76 -6.74 6.17
N ALA A 40 -1.72 -7.27 6.80
CA ALA A 40 -1.78 -7.55 8.22
C ALA A 40 -1.89 -6.24 9.00
N SER A 41 -2.93 -6.10 9.81
CA SER A 41 -3.10 -4.97 10.72
C SER A 41 -3.65 -5.46 12.06
N SER A 42 -3.07 -4.98 13.15
CA SER A 42 -3.52 -5.33 14.52
C SER A 42 -3.58 -4.12 15.45
N CYS A 43 -3.34 -2.93 14.91
CA CYS A 43 -3.27 -1.68 15.66
C CYS A 43 -4.19 -0.60 15.10
N LEU A 44 -5.24 -0.97 14.34
CA LEU A 44 -6.22 -0.02 13.78
C LEU A 44 -5.58 1.15 13.02
N GLY A 45 -4.44 0.90 12.35
CA GLY A 45 -3.72 1.93 11.60
C GLY A 45 -2.90 2.91 12.45
N MET A 46 -2.65 2.63 13.73
CA MET A 46 -1.80 3.48 14.60
C MET A 46 -0.28 3.31 14.39
N GLY A 47 0.16 2.42 13.49
CA GLY A 47 1.58 2.19 13.20
C GLY A 47 2.36 1.37 14.24
N VAL A 48 1.84 1.22 15.47
CA VAL A 48 2.54 0.53 16.57
C VAL A 48 2.68 -0.99 16.41
N CYS A 49 1.87 -1.60 15.55
CA CYS A 49 1.92 -3.05 15.33
C CYS A 49 2.95 -3.48 14.29
N GLU A 50 3.41 -2.55 13.45
CA GLU A 50 4.44 -2.81 12.42
C GLU A 50 4.10 -3.98 11.47
N LYS A 51 2.81 -4.28 11.28
CA LYS A 51 2.36 -5.38 10.42
C LYS A 51 1.95 -4.94 9.02
N CYS A 52 1.58 -3.66 8.85
CA CYS A 52 1.07 -3.09 7.61
C CYS A 52 2.22 -2.74 6.64
N VAL A 53 3.31 -3.53 6.64
CA VAL A 53 4.57 -3.23 5.96
C VAL A 53 4.45 -3.45 4.46
N ILE A 54 4.90 -2.45 3.71
CA ILE A 54 5.03 -2.42 2.26
C ILE A 54 6.45 -1.97 1.89
N ASN A 55 6.94 -2.35 0.72
CA ASN A 55 8.30 -2.04 0.25
C ASN A 55 9.39 -2.36 1.30
N ASN A 56 9.21 -3.48 2.00
CA ASN A 56 10.08 -4.00 3.05
C ASN A 56 10.17 -3.19 4.37
N ASP A 57 9.95 -1.88 4.37
CA ASP A 57 10.19 -1.02 5.55
C ASP A 57 9.10 0.05 5.79
N LEU A 58 8.22 0.30 4.81
CA LEU A 58 7.22 1.36 4.91
C LEU A 58 5.91 0.84 5.52
N LEU A 59 5.37 1.54 6.51
CA LEU A 59 4.06 1.21 7.09
C LEU A 59 2.95 1.87 6.28
N SER A 60 2.22 1.09 5.46
CA SER A 60 1.10 1.59 4.63
C SER A 60 0.04 2.35 5.44
N CYS A 61 -0.15 2.00 6.71
CA CYS A 61 -1.13 2.65 7.57
C CYS A 61 -0.74 4.06 8.03
N MET A 62 0.51 4.48 7.83
CA MET A 62 1.01 5.82 8.22
C MET A 62 0.99 6.84 7.08
N TYR A 63 0.61 6.44 5.87
CA TYR A 63 0.64 7.31 4.69
C TYR A 63 -0.72 7.33 4.00
N THR A 64 -1.04 8.46 3.37
CA THR A 64 -2.10 8.52 2.36
C THR A 64 -1.57 8.06 1.00
N VAL A 65 -2.47 7.76 0.06
CA VAL A 65 -2.09 7.40 -1.31
C VAL A 65 -1.23 8.50 -1.95
N ALA A 66 -1.65 9.77 -1.84
CA ALA A 66 -0.88 10.92 -2.34
C ALA A 66 0.53 11.00 -1.73
N GLN A 67 0.63 10.92 -0.39
CA GLN A 67 1.90 11.00 0.31
C GLN A 67 2.85 9.88 -0.10
N TYR A 68 2.32 8.67 -0.29
CA TYR A 68 3.12 7.54 -0.74
C TYR A 68 3.68 7.77 -2.15
N ILE A 69 2.85 8.29 -3.07
CA ILE A 69 3.26 8.55 -4.46
C ILE A 69 4.32 9.65 -4.52
N GLU A 70 4.15 10.72 -3.76
CA GLU A 70 5.13 11.80 -3.65
C GLU A 70 6.45 11.29 -3.08
N LYS A 71 6.40 10.48 -2.01
CA LYS A 71 7.59 9.97 -1.33
C LYS A 71 8.37 8.95 -2.16
N THR A 72 7.65 8.10 -2.89
CA THR A 72 8.26 6.99 -3.64
C THR A 72 8.37 7.27 -5.14
N SER A 73 8.06 8.49 -5.60
CA SER A 73 8.06 8.86 -7.02
C SER A 73 7.27 7.87 -7.89
N ASN A 74 6.09 7.46 -7.43
CA ASN A 74 5.20 6.49 -8.09
C ASN A 74 5.82 5.09 -8.28
N GLN A 75 6.69 4.64 -7.36
CA GLN A 75 7.20 3.27 -7.37
C GLN A 75 6.10 2.26 -7.03
N PRO A 76 6.19 1.04 -7.59
CA PRO A 76 5.25 -0.03 -7.31
C PRO A 76 5.28 -0.42 -5.83
N ILE A 77 4.11 -0.74 -5.28
CA ILE A 77 3.98 -1.23 -3.90
C ILE A 77 4.33 -2.71 -3.87
N GLU A 78 5.33 -3.09 -3.09
CA GLU A 78 5.69 -4.47 -2.82
C GLU A 78 5.07 -4.92 -1.50
N ILE A 79 4.18 -5.91 -1.56
CA ILE A 79 3.56 -6.52 -0.39
C ILE A 79 4.20 -7.88 -0.11
N SER A 80 4.85 -8.01 1.04
CA SER A 80 5.33 -9.29 1.54
C SER A 80 4.21 -9.92 2.34
N TYR A 81 3.45 -10.79 1.67
CA TYR A 81 2.43 -11.63 2.31
C TYR A 81 3.11 -12.46 3.41
N ILE A 82 2.69 -12.29 4.66
CA ILE A 82 3.03 -13.16 5.80
C ILE A 82 1.76 -13.63 6.49
#